data_AF-A0AAP0KGB4-F1
#
_entry.id   AF-A0AAP0KGB4-F1
#
_cell.length_a   1.000
_cell.length_b   1.000
_cell.length_c   1.000
_cell.angle_alpha   90.00
_cell.angle_beta   90.00
_cell.angle_gamma   90.00
#
_symmetry.space_group_name_H-M   'P 1'
#
loop_
_entity.id
_entity.type
_entity.pdbx_description
1 polymer ?
#
loop_
_entity_poly.entity_id
_entity_poly.type
_entity_poly.pdbx_seq_one_letter_code
_entity_poly.pdbx_strand_id
1 'polypeptide(L)'
;MATGSNHGSLKNIIRKELLDAESPEMCMTMINALQNLVVDYHFQEEITIALTRQSRAIVETSGRGDNGALDLYDVSLCFRLLRQQGYHVSADVFNKFMDKDGKFKMSSTKEDVRGMLSLYEAADFGIEGEDSLENVKVLIVKQLHTSLETMEHDLAKLVEYTLECPSQKRLPRFMTKQYMELYEKIGRKNDVLLEFAKMDFNTVQALHKKELVQVLRWWEDLGLAEELEFARNQPVKWFTWSMATLSEPRLSKERIELTKPIALIYMMDDIFDVYGTLDELVHFAQTINKWDLKEMERLPDKMKKLCKALFETTDAISFYVFKEHGWNPLDSLRNAWTSLSNSFLVEAKWFASGHLPDTREYLNNAIISTGVHVVFVHIFFLLGESITKQSLQLMDQIPSQVYIVATILRLWDDLGSAKFSLCQKPN
;
A
#
# COMPACT_ATOMS: atom_id res chain seq x y z
N MET A 1 -33.73 5.55 -5.75
CA MET A 1 -34.25 5.45 -4.36
C MET A 1 -34.37 4.00 -3.86
N ALA A 2 -34.52 2.97 -4.72
CA ALA A 2 -34.59 1.57 -4.26
C ALA A 2 -33.23 0.94 -3.83
N THR A 3 -32.11 1.38 -4.40
CA THR A 3 -30.77 0.81 -4.12
C THR A 3 -30.23 1.12 -2.72
N GLY A 4 -30.55 2.29 -2.16
CA GLY A 4 -30.11 2.69 -0.81
C GLY A 4 -30.81 1.94 0.32
N SER A 5 -32.06 1.51 0.11
CA SER A 5 -32.83 0.72 1.08
C SER A 5 -32.29 -0.70 1.22
N ASN A 6 -31.91 -1.34 0.10
CA ASN A 6 -31.34 -2.68 0.12
C ASN A 6 -29.94 -2.70 0.76
N HIS A 7 -29.07 -1.75 0.40
CA HIS A 7 -27.69 -1.67 0.92
C HIS A 7 -27.63 -1.56 2.46
N GLY A 8 -28.48 -0.72 3.04
CA GLY A 8 -28.58 -0.57 4.51
C GLY A 8 -29.07 -1.84 5.21
N SER A 9 -30.01 -2.57 4.59
CA SER A 9 -30.51 -3.84 5.10
C SER A 9 -29.41 -4.91 5.11
N LEU A 10 -28.70 -5.11 3.99
CA LEU A 10 -27.60 -6.07 3.87
C LEU A 10 -26.48 -5.75 4.88
N LYS A 11 -26.09 -4.47 5.01
CA LYS A 11 -25.09 -4.04 6.00
C LYS A 11 -25.49 -4.44 7.43
N ASN A 12 -26.76 -4.27 7.79
CA ASN A 12 -27.24 -4.62 9.12
C ASN A 12 -27.26 -6.13 9.37
N ILE A 13 -27.52 -6.95 8.34
CA ILE A 13 -27.46 -8.42 8.44
C ILE A 13 -26.02 -8.85 8.70
N ILE A 14 -25.07 -8.39 7.87
CA ILE A 14 -23.63 -8.71 8.01
C ILE A 14 -23.11 -8.29 9.39
N ARG A 15 -23.52 -7.11 9.87
CA ARG A 15 -23.18 -6.65 11.23
C ARG A 15 -23.58 -7.66 12.29
N LYS A 16 -24.84 -8.12 12.26
CA LYS A 16 -25.35 -9.07 13.24
C LYS A 16 -24.61 -10.40 13.14
N GLU A 17 -24.44 -10.93 11.94
CA GLU A 17 -23.69 -12.17 11.72
C GLU A 17 -22.25 -12.11 12.28
N LEU A 18 -21.58 -10.97 12.14
CA LEU A 18 -20.22 -10.78 12.68
C LEU A 18 -20.20 -10.77 14.22
N LEU A 19 -21.15 -10.08 14.86
CA LEU A 19 -21.21 -9.96 16.32
C LEU A 19 -21.72 -11.24 17.00
N ASP A 20 -22.71 -11.88 16.38
CA ASP A 20 -23.41 -13.07 16.87
C ASP A 20 -22.71 -14.38 16.46
N ALA A 21 -21.53 -14.30 15.81
CA ALA A 21 -20.77 -15.47 15.38
C ALA A 21 -20.54 -16.47 16.53
N GLU A 22 -21.03 -17.69 16.34
CA GLU A 22 -21.09 -18.75 17.36
C GLU A 22 -19.71 -19.35 17.69
N SER A 23 -18.75 -19.22 16.78
CA SER A 23 -17.39 -19.75 16.95
C SER A 23 -16.30 -18.77 16.51
N PRO A 24 -15.07 -18.91 17.04
CA PRO A 24 -13.89 -18.21 16.52
C PRO A 24 -13.68 -18.41 15.01
N GLU A 25 -13.82 -19.64 14.50
CA GLU A 25 -13.67 -19.95 13.07
C GLU A 25 -14.60 -19.10 12.20
N MET A 26 -15.90 -19.06 12.55
CA MET A 26 -16.91 -18.30 11.81
C MET A 26 -16.58 -16.80 11.83
N CYS A 27 -16.22 -16.29 13.01
CA CYS A 27 -15.87 -14.89 13.21
C CYS A 27 -14.65 -14.48 12.37
N MET A 28 -13.55 -15.25 12.45
CA MET A 28 -12.32 -14.95 11.72
C MET A 28 -12.49 -15.14 10.21
N THR A 29 -13.25 -16.14 9.77
CA THR A 29 -13.56 -16.34 8.35
C THR A 29 -14.39 -15.19 7.80
N MET A 30 -15.34 -14.65 8.57
CA MET A 30 -16.12 -13.48 8.17
C MET A 30 -15.22 -12.23 8.03
N ILE A 31 -14.36 -11.95 9.01
CA ILE A 31 -13.42 -10.82 8.95
C ILE A 31 -12.49 -10.95 7.74
N ASN A 32 -11.96 -12.15 7.51
CA ASN A 32 -11.12 -12.42 6.35
C ASN A 32 -11.86 -12.16 5.02
N ALA A 33 -13.13 -12.57 4.92
CA ALA A 33 -13.94 -12.32 3.74
C ALA A 33 -14.20 -10.81 3.55
N LEU A 34 -14.54 -10.08 4.62
CA LEU A 34 -14.73 -8.63 4.59
C LEU A 34 -13.49 -7.89 4.06
N GLN A 35 -12.29 -8.25 4.53
CA GLN A 35 -11.04 -7.64 4.10
C GLN A 35 -10.69 -7.98 2.65
N ASN A 36 -10.80 -9.25 2.24
CA ASN A 36 -10.48 -9.64 0.86
C ASN A 36 -11.51 -9.10 -0.16
N LEU A 37 -12.75 -8.87 0.27
CA LEU A 37 -13.79 -8.19 -0.52
C LEU A 37 -13.70 -6.65 -0.44
N VAL A 38 -12.76 -6.12 0.35
CA VAL A 38 -12.47 -4.67 0.49
C VAL A 38 -13.72 -3.89 0.92
N VAL A 39 -14.45 -4.43 1.88
CA VAL A 39 -15.64 -3.82 2.49
C VAL A 39 -15.53 -3.72 4.01
N ASP A 40 -14.41 -4.12 4.59
CA ASP A 40 -14.11 -4.07 6.01
C ASP A 40 -14.17 -2.65 6.59
N TYR A 41 -13.87 -1.61 5.80
CA TYR A 41 -14.00 -0.21 6.21
C TYR A 41 -15.43 0.17 6.64
N HIS A 42 -16.46 -0.60 6.26
CA HIS A 42 -17.83 -0.41 6.71
C HIS A 42 -18.11 -0.94 8.13
N PHE A 43 -17.22 -1.77 8.66
CA PHE A 43 -17.42 -2.61 9.85
C PHE A 43 -16.24 -2.53 10.86
N GLN A 44 -15.47 -1.44 10.84
CA GLN A 44 -14.24 -1.33 11.65
C GLN A 44 -14.50 -1.47 13.16
N GLU A 45 -15.60 -0.92 13.66
CA GLU A 45 -15.99 -1.04 15.08
C GLU A 45 -16.29 -2.50 15.43
N GLU A 46 -17.07 -3.19 14.61
CA GLU A 46 -17.46 -4.58 14.84
C GLU A 46 -16.28 -5.54 14.69
N ILE A 47 -15.40 -5.30 13.71
CA ILE A 47 -14.13 -6.04 13.56
C ILE A 47 -13.26 -5.85 14.80
N THR A 48 -13.15 -4.62 15.32
CA THR A 48 -12.36 -4.32 16.53
C THR A 48 -12.92 -5.07 17.75
N ILE A 49 -14.24 -5.04 17.96
CA ILE A 49 -14.91 -5.77 19.05
C ILE A 49 -14.67 -7.27 18.91
N ALA A 50 -14.86 -7.81 17.70
CA ALA A 50 -14.67 -9.22 17.41
C ALA A 50 -13.24 -9.68 17.70
N LEU A 51 -12.23 -8.96 17.20
CA LEU A 51 -10.81 -9.29 17.41
C LEU A 51 -10.38 -9.13 18.87
N THR A 52 -10.91 -8.14 19.59
CA THR A 52 -10.69 -7.99 21.04
C THR A 52 -11.19 -9.22 21.81
N ARG A 53 -12.35 -9.77 21.43
CA ARG A 53 -12.89 -10.99 22.02
C ARG A 53 -11.98 -12.20 21.74
N GLN A 54 -11.51 -12.33 20.50
CA GLN A 54 -10.65 -13.46 20.11
C GLN A 54 -9.25 -13.41 20.74
N SER A 55 -8.66 -12.21 20.87
CA SER A 55 -7.33 -12.07 21.48
C SER A 55 -7.31 -12.55 22.93
N ARG A 56 -8.37 -12.25 23.70
CA ARG A 56 -8.53 -12.76 25.08
C ARG A 56 -8.64 -14.28 25.11
N ALA A 57 -9.46 -14.87 24.23
CA ALA A 57 -9.65 -16.31 24.16
C ALA A 57 -8.35 -17.07 23.82
N ILE A 58 -7.51 -16.51 22.94
CA ILE A 58 -6.20 -17.11 22.61
C ILE A 58 -5.24 -17.03 23.78
N VAL A 59 -5.17 -15.91 24.50
CA VAL A 59 -4.31 -15.80 25.69
C VAL A 59 -4.73 -16.80 26.78
N GLU A 60 -6.02 -16.95 27.01
CA GLU A 60 -6.58 -17.87 28.01
C GLU A 60 -6.33 -19.34 27.68
N THR A 61 -6.34 -19.72 26.39
CA THR A 61 -6.08 -21.08 25.93
C THR A 61 -4.59 -21.41 25.87
N SER A 62 -3.75 -20.44 25.49
CA SER A 62 -2.28 -20.59 25.46
C SER A 62 -1.67 -20.88 26.84
N GLY A 63 -2.29 -20.37 27.91
CA GLY A 63 -1.80 -20.55 29.29
C GLY A 63 -2.21 -21.83 30.00
N ARG A 64 -3.14 -22.62 29.44
CA ARG A 64 -3.73 -23.79 30.13
C ARG A 64 -3.17 -25.14 29.68
N GLY A 65 -2.30 -25.18 28.66
CA GLY A 65 -1.79 -26.44 28.11
C GLY A 65 -2.89 -27.37 27.60
N ASP A 66 -4.12 -26.86 27.46
CA ASP A 66 -5.28 -27.63 27.06
C ASP A 66 -5.37 -27.60 25.54
N ASN A 67 -5.17 -28.78 24.95
CA ASN A 67 -5.12 -29.05 23.52
C ASN A 67 -6.53 -28.97 22.91
N GLY A 68 -7.16 -27.79 22.91
CA GLY A 68 -8.45 -27.56 22.28
C GLY A 68 -8.38 -27.42 20.75
N ALA A 69 -9.16 -28.26 20.07
CA ALA A 69 -9.88 -28.20 18.77
C ALA A 69 -9.42 -27.36 17.55
N LEU A 70 -8.61 -26.30 17.68
CA LEU A 70 -8.30 -25.41 16.54
C LEU A 70 -7.25 -26.05 15.62
N ASP A 71 -7.60 -26.16 14.34
CA ASP A 71 -6.72 -26.72 13.33
C ASP A 71 -5.66 -25.70 12.87
N LEU A 72 -4.86 -26.08 11.86
CA LEU A 72 -3.82 -25.22 11.33
C LEU A 72 -4.39 -23.95 10.68
N TYR A 73 -5.51 -24.06 9.98
CA TYR A 73 -6.17 -22.95 9.33
C TYR A 73 -6.62 -21.91 10.36
N ASP A 74 -7.29 -22.34 11.43
CA ASP A 74 -7.82 -21.47 12.47
C ASP A 74 -6.71 -20.69 13.19
N VAL A 75 -5.66 -21.37 13.62
CA VAL A 75 -4.54 -20.74 14.34
C VAL A 75 -3.83 -19.74 13.45
N SER A 76 -3.56 -20.11 12.19
CA SER A 76 -2.86 -19.24 11.25
C SER A 76 -3.67 -18.00 10.91
N LEU A 77 -4.97 -18.18 10.62
CA LEU A 77 -5.85 -17.07 10.31
C LEU A 77 -6.01 -16.11 11.49
N CYS A 78 -6.15 -16.65 12.70
CA CYS A 78 -6.29 -15.84 13.89
C CYS A 78 -5.00 -15.08 14.22
N PHE A 79 -3.84 -15.75 14.15
CA PHE A 79 -2.54 -15.11 14.28
C PHE A 79 -2.37 -13.93 13.32
N ARG A 80 -2.67 -14.16 12.03
CA ARG A 80 -2.56 -13.14 10.99
C ARG A 80 -3.44 -11.94 11.28
N LEU A 81 -4.74 -12.16 11.46
CA LEU A 81 -5.72 -11.08 11.63
C LEU A 81 -5.49 -10.28 12.91
N LEU A 82 -5.06 -10.93 14.00
CA LEU A 82 -4.72 -10.25 15.25
C LEU A 82 -3.47 -9.38 15.09
N ARG A 83 -2.37 -9.92 14.54
CA ARG A 83 -1.14 -9.14 14.32
C ARG A 83 -1.33 -8.00 13.34
N GLN A 84 -2.12 -8.22 12.28
CA GLN A 84 -2.49 -7.18 11.32
C GLN A 84 -3.17 -5.97 11.99
N GLN A 85 -3.89 -6.19 13.09
CA GLN A 85 -4.57 -5.15 13.87
C GLN A 85 -3.77 -4.69 15.10
N GLY A 86 -2.49 -5.05 15.18
CA GLY A 86 -1.58 -4.59 16.23
C GLY A 86 -1.66 -5.37 17.55
N TYR A 87 -2.41 -6.48 17.60
CA TYR A 87 -2.40 -7.35 18.78
C TYR A 87 -1.12 -8.18 18.81
N HIS A 88 -0.49 -8.25 19.99
CA HIS A 88 0.64 -9.14 20.20
C HIS A 88 0.17 -10.60 20.35
N VAL A 89 0.64 -11.48 19.47
CA VAL A 89 0.44 -12.93 19.53
C VAL A 89 1.79 -13.60 19.31
N SER A 90 2.27 -14.45 20.23
CA SER A 90 3.57 -15.15 20.05
C SER A 90 3.50 -16.14 18.88
N ALA A 91 4.57 -16.28 18.10
CA ALA A 91 4.71 -17.36 17.11
C ALA A 91 4.69 -18.77 17.74
N ASP A 92 4.87 -18.88 19.06
CA ASP A 92 4.79 -20.15 19.80
C ASP A 92 3.44 -20.87 19.67
N VAL A 93 2.39 -20.17 19.25
CA VAL A 93 1.09 -20.79 18.95
C VAL A 93 1.20 -21.89 17.87
N PHE A 94 2.27 -21.85 17.05
CA PHE A 94 2.53 -22.87 16.03
C PHE A 94 3.32 -24.08 16.54
N ASN A 95 3.86 -24.06 17.77
CA ASN A 95 4.70 -25.15 18.30
C ASN A 95 3.98 -26.49 18.35
N LYS A 96 2.65 -26.51 18.48
CA LYS A 96 1.85 -27.76 18.43
C LYS A 96 1.93 -28.47 17.07
N PHE A 97 2.17 -27.72 16.00
CA PHE A 97 2.35 -28.24 14.64
C PHE A 97 3.81 -28.58 14.33
N MET A 98 4.74 -28.37 15.26
CA MET A 98 6.14 -28.75 15.13
C MET A 98 6.39 -30.16 15.68
N ASP A 99 7.33 -30.88 15.07
CA ASP A 99 7.85 -32.17 15.51
C ASP A 99 8.92 -32.00 16.59
N LYS A 100 9.52 -33.12 16.99
CA LYS A 100 10.50 -33.19 18.08
C LYS A 100 11.82 -32.49 17.73
N ASP A 101 12.10 -32.36 16.45
CA ASP A 101 13.30 -31.71 15.90
C ASP A 101 13.03 -30.22 15.60
N GLY A 102 11.86 -29.70 15.98
CA GLY A 102 11.44 -28.32 15.71
C GLY A 102 11.04 -28.07 14.26
N LYS A 103 10.81 -29.13 13.46
CA LYS A 103 10.37 -29.01 12.06
C LYS A 103 8.86 -29.12 11.98
N PHE A 104 8.26 -28.41 11.03
CA PHE A 104 6.82 -28.50 10.83
C PHE A 104 6.40 -29.94 10.48
N LYS A 105 5.38 -30.47 11.17
CA LYS A 105 4.83 -31.82 10.97
C LYS A 105 4.13 -31.91 9.61
N MET A 106 4.90 -32.08 8.55
CA MET A 106 4.37 -32.20 7.18
C MET A 106 3.71 -33.56 6.90
N SER A 107 3.82 -34.53 7.82
CA SER A 107 3.33 -35.90 7.64
C SER A 107 1.80 -36.05 7.74
N SER A 108 1.07 -35.00 8.13
CA SER A 108 -0.40 -34.97 8.21
C SER A 108 -1.06 -33.96 7.25
N THR A 109 -0.29 -33.30 6.38
CA THR A 109 -0.72 -32.07 5.68
C THR A 109 -0.77 -32.17 4.15
N LYS A 110 -0.60 -33.35 3.54
CA LYS A 110 -0.83 -33.50 2.08
C LYS A 110 -2.27 -33.15 1.68
N GLU A 111 -3.22 -33.19 2.61
CA GLU A 111 -4.63 -32.91 2.37
C GLU A 111 -5.09 -31.52 2.83
N ASP A 112 -4.38 -30.85 3.76
CA ASP A 112 -4.79 -29.55 4.31
C ASP A 112 -4.13 -28.36 3.57
N VAL A 113 -4.50 -28.22 2.30
CA VAL A 113 -4.08 -27.08 1.45
C VAL A 113 -4.50 -25.74 2.06
N ARG A 114 -5.68 -25.70 2.68
CA ARG A 114 -6.26 -24.48 3.25
C ARG A 114 -5.46 -24.00 4.47
N GLY A 115 -5.09 -24.89 5.38
CA GLY A 115 -4.23 -24.58 6.52
C GLY A 115 -2.84 -24.14 6.10
N MET A 116 -2.25 -24.80 5.09
CA MET A 116 -0.95 -24.41 4.54
C MET A 116 -0.98 -23.00 3.94
N LEU A 117 -2.00 -22.66 3.14
CA LEU A 117 -2.16 -21.31 2.58
C LEU A 117 -2.34 -20.26 3.67
N SER A 118 -3.17 -20.53 4.68
CA SER A 118 -3.34 -19.59 5.80
C SER A 118 -2.04 -19.39 6.58
N LEU A 119 -1.24 -20.44 6.80
CA LEU A 119 0.06 -20.32 7.46
C LEU A 119 1.08 -19.55 6.61
N TYR A 120 1.07 -19.77 5.29
CA TYR A 120 1.90 -18.99 4.36
C TYR A 120 1.62 -17.49 4.46
N GLU A 121 0.34 -17.09 4.47
CA GLU A 121 -0.03 -15.68 4.67
C GLU A 121 0.29 -15.18 6.08
N ALA A 122 0.13 -16.02 7.10
CA ALA A 122 0.43 -15.66 8.49
C ALA A 122 1.93 -15.43 8.71
N ALA A 123 2.80 -16.18 8.03
CA ALA A 123 4.25 -16.04 8.12
C ALA A 123 4.75 -14.66 7.66
N ASP A 124 4.03 -13.96 6.77
CA ASP A 124 4.35 -12.56 6.39
C ASP A 124 4.22 -11.56 7.55
N PHE A 125 3.63 -11.96 8.67
CA PHE A 125 3.49 -11.14 9.88
C PHE A 125 4.51 -11.52 10.97
N GLY A 126 5.52 -12.33 10.64
CA GLY A 126 6.66 -12.58 11.52
C GLY A 126 7.46 -11.31 11.79
N ILE A 127 8.03 -11.20 12.98
CA ILE A 127 8.90 -10.08 13.38
C ILE A 127 10.34 -10.58 13.58
N GLU A 128 11.29 -9.64 13.72
CA GLU A 128 12.70 -9.97 13.97
C GLU A 128 12.84 -10.89 15.20
N GLY A 129 13.57 -12.00 15.04
CA GLY A 129 13.72 -13.05 16.05
C GLY A 129 12.76 -14.23 15.90
N GLU A 130 11.80 -14.19 14.97
CA GLU A 130 10.86 -15.29 14.67
C GLU A 130 11.20 -16.02 13.36
N ASP A 131 12.48 -16.27 13.11
CA ASP A 131 13.02 -16.84 11.85
C ASP A 131 12.41 -18.20 11.47
N SER A 132 11.80 -18.90 12.44
CA SER A 132 11.05 -20.13 12.19
C SER A 132 9.89 -19.92 11.21
N LEU A 133 9.24 -18.76 11.20
CA LEU A 133 8.12 -18.48 10.30
C LEU A 133 8.58 -18.38 8.83
N GLU A 134 9.73 -17.75 8.58
CA GLU A 134 10.31 -17.65 7.24
C GLU A 134 10.73 -19.03 6.70
N ASN A 135 11.36 -19.85 7.54
CA ASN A 135 11.72 -21.22 7.18
C ASN A 135 10.50 -22.07 6.81
N VAL A 136 9.42 -21.94 7.58
CA VAL A 136 8.16 -22.65 7.32
C VAL A 136 7.52 -22.19 6.01
N LYS A 137 7.59 -20.90 5.70
CA LYS A 137 7.10 -20.34 4.43
C LYS A 137 7.74 -21.01 3.21
N VAL A 138 9.06 -21.17 3.22
CA VAL A 138 9.80 -21.86 2.13
C VAL A 138 9.34 -23.31 1.96
N LEU A 139 9.12 -24.02 3.08
CA LEU A 139 8.64 -25.40 3.06
C LEU A 139 7.21 -25.51 2.51
N ILE A 140 6.32 -24.60 2.90
CA ILE A 140 4.94 -24.55 2.41
C ILE A 140 4.90 -24.30 0.91
N VAL A 141 5.66 -23.32 0.39
CA VAL A 141 5.74 -23.02 -1.04
C VAL A 141 6.15 -24.25 -1.84
N LYS A 142 7.21 -24.94 -1.39
CA LYS A 142 7.69 -26.18 -2.03
C LYS A 142 6.62 -27.28 -2.04
N GLN A 143 5.92 -27.45 -0.92
CA GLN A 143 4.88 -28.48 -0.78
C GLN A 143 3.66 -28.18 -1.64
N LEU A 144 3.19 -26.92 -1.64
CA LEU A 144 2.06 -26.48 -2.46
C LEU A 144 2.37 -26.67 -3.94
N HIS A 145 3.55 -26.26 -4.42
CA HIS A 145 3.96 -26.50 -5.81
C HIS A 145 3.97 -27.97 -6.20
N THR A 146 4.47 -28.85 -5.31
CA THR A 146 4.50 -30.30 -5.58
C THR A 146 3.09 -30.89 -5.69
N SER A 147 2.13 -30.33 -4.96
CA SER A 147 0.76 -30.83 -4.91
C SER A 147 -0.14 -30.27 -6.02
N LEU A 148 0.25 -29.17 -6.70
CA LEU A 148 -0.57 -28.47 -7.71
C LEU A 148 -1.13 -29.41 -8.79
N GLU A 149 -0.34 -30.35 -9.28
CA GLU A 149 -0.74 -31.30 -10.34
C GLU A 149 -1.90 -32.22 -9.94
N THR A 150 -2.09 -32.43 -8.63
CA THR A 150 -3.10 -33.35 -8.09
C THR A 150 -4.29 -32.64 -7.44
N MET A 151 -4.25 -31.31 -7.36
CA MET A 151 -5.33 -30.51 -6.76
C MET A 151 -6.51 -30.33 -7.71
N GLU A 152 -7.70 -30.12 -7.13
CA GLU A 152 -8.85 -29.63 -7.87
C GLU A 152 -8.51 -28.29 -8.54
N HIS A 153 -8.92 -28.12 -9.79
CA HIS A 153 -8.55 -26.97 -10.62
C HIS A 153 -8.82 -25.60 -9.96
N ASP A 154 -9.97 -25.39 -9.33
CA ASP A 154 -10.28 -24.09 -8.70
C ASP A 154 -9.46 -23.85 -7.42
N LEU A 155 -9.11 -24.92 -6.68
CA LEU A 155 -8.20 -24.85 -5.53
C LEU A 155 -6.76 -24.57 -5.97
N ALA A 156 -6.29 -25.22 -7.05
CA ALA A 156 -4.98 -24.98 -7.63
C ALA A 156 -4.83 -23.50 -8.05
N LYS A 157 -5.87 -22.93 -8.69
CA LYS A 157 -5.90 -21.51 -9.03
C LYS A 157 -5.80 -20.59 -7.81
N LEU A 158 -6.51 -20.91 -6.72
CA LEU A 158 -6.40 -20.16 -5.46
C LEU A 158 -4.99 -20.23 -4.87
N VAL A 159 -4.35 -21.40 -4.94
CA VAL A 159 -2.98 -21.59 -4.46
C VAL A 159 -2.01 -20.75 -5.29
N GLU A 160 -2.03 -20.88 -6.62
CA GLU A 160 -1.17 -20.11 -7.53
C GLU A 160 -1.33 -18.61 -7.29
N TYR A 161 -2.59 -18.15 -7.25
CA TYR A 161 -2.93 -16.75 -6.97
C TYR A 161 -2.36 -16.24 -5.64
N THR A 162 -2.53 -17.01 -4.56
CA THR A 162 -2.05 -16.63 -3.23
C THR A 162 -0.52 -16.61 -3.16
N LEU A 163 0.14 -17.55 -3.83
CA LEU A 163 1.60 -17.64 -3.88
C LEU A 163 2.22 -16.50 -4.71
N GLU A 164 1.62 -16.17 -5.85
CA GLU A 164 2.07 -15.07 -6.72
C GLU A 164 1.92 -13.71 -6.02
N CYS A 165 0.82 -13.50 -5.30
CA CYS A 165 0.56 -12.26 -4.59
C CYS A 165 0.02 -12.52 -3.18
N PRO A 166 0.88 -12.61 -2.14
CA PRO A 166 0.46 -12.77 -0.75
C PRO A 166 -0.42 -11.61 -0.28
N SER A 167 -1.38 -11.85 0.61
CA SER A 167 -2.36 -10.83 1.06
C SER A 167 -1.70 -9.55 1.57
N GLN A 168 -0.58 -9.68 2.29
CA GLN A 168 0.17 -8.54 2.81
C GLN A 168 0.85 -7.68 1.73
N LYS A 169 1.06 -8.22 0.54
CA LYS A 169 1.68 -7.54 -0.60
C LYS A 169 0.66 -7.18 -1.70
N ARG A 170 -0.60 -7.56 -1.53
CA ARG A 170 -1.68 -7.22 -2.47
C ARG A 170 -2.09 -5.77 -2.30
N LEU A 171 -2.48 -5.14 -3.40
CA LEU A 171 -3.30 -3.93 -3.37
C LEU A 171 -4.77 -4.36 -3.46
N PRO A 172 -5.51 -4.44 -2.34
CA PRO A 172 -6.76 -5.20 -2.28
C PRO A 172 -7.80 -4.74 -3.31
N ARG A 173 -7.87 -3.42 -3.56
CA ARG A 173 -8.84 -2.82 -4.49
C ARG A 173 -8.67 -3.26 -5.94
N PHE A 174 -7.44 -3.52 -6.39
CA PHE A 174 -7.17 -3.98 -7.76
C PHE A 174 -7.46 -5.47 -7.92
N MET A 175 -7.34 -6.21 -6.83
CA MET A 175 -7.48 -7.65 -6.80
C MET A 175 -8.90 -8.11 -6.41
N THR A 176 -9.74 -7.19 -5.93
CA THR A 176 -11.07 -7.53 -5.38
C THR A 176 -11.95 -8.27 -6.37
N LYS A 177 -11.92 -7.90 -7.65
CA LYS A 177 -12.76 -8.54 -8.68
C LYS A 177 -12.40 -10.01 -8.86
N GLN A 178 -11.11 -10.32 -8.94
CA GLN A 178 -10.64 -11.71 -9.02
C GLN A 178 -11.04 -12.49 -7.76
N TYR A 179 -10.90 -11.87 -6.59
CA TYR A 179 -11.35 -12.50 -5.34
C TYR A 179 -12.87 -12.73 -5.30
N MET A 180 -13.69 -11.79 -5.79
CA MET A 180 -15.14 -11.98 -5.88
C MET A 180 -15.51 -13.18 -6.77
N GLU A 181 -14.86 -13.32 -7.93
CA GLU A 181 -15.08 -14.45 -8.85
C GLU A 181 -14.70 -15.79 -8.21
N LEU A 182 -13.64 -15.80 -7.40
CA LEU A 182 -13.24 -16.97 -6.63
C LEU A 182 -14.22 -17.26 -5.47
N TYR A 183 -14.56 -16.23 -4.70
CA TYR A 183 -15.47 -16.33 -3.55
C TYR A 183 -16.85 -16.83 -3.95
N GLU A 184 -17.33 -16.48 -5.15
CA GLU A 184 -18.57 -16.98 -5.72
C GLU A 184 -18.60 -18.49 -5.94
N LYS A 185 -17.43 -19.12 -6.09
CA LYS A 185 -17.28 -20.57 -6.32
C LYS A 185 -17.02 -21.36 -5.03
N ILE A 186 -16.72 -20.69 -3.91
CA ILE A 186 -16.44 -21.37 -2.64
C ILE A 186 -17.76 -21.92 -2.06
N GLY A 187 -17.79 -23.22 -1.73
CA GLY A 187 -19.01 -23.91 -1.28
C GLY A 187 -19.62 -23.41 0.04
N ARG A 188 -18.88 -22.64 0.85
CA ARG A 188 -19.33 -22.02 2.12
C ARG A 188 -19.37 -20.48 2.04
N LYS A 189 -19.67 -19.90 0.88
CA LYS A 189 -19.75 -18.44 0.71
C LYS A 189 -20.95 -17.84 1.43
N ASN A 190 -20.80 -16.61 1.90
CA ASN A 190 -21.89 -15.78 2.38
C ASN A 190 -22.45 -14.94 1.22
N ASP A 191 -23.66 -15.27 0.76
CA ASP A 191 -24.33 -14.60 -0.37
C ASP A 191 -24.67 -13.13 -0.09
N VAL A 192 -25.12 -12.84 1.13
CA VAL A 192 -25.46 -11.47 1.58
C VAL A 192 -24.22 -10.57 1.50
N LEU A 193 -23.09 -11.08 1.98
CA LEU A 193 -21.80 -10.40 1.92
C LEU A 193 -21.31 -10.20 0.47
N LEU A 194 -21.45 -11.22 -0.39
CA LEU A 194 -21.05 -11.10 -1.79
C LEU A 194 -21.91 -10.07 -2.54
N GLU A 195 -23.23 -10.06 -2.32
CA GLU A 195 -24.13 -9.05 -2.90
C GLU A 195 -23.74 -7.64 -2.43
N PHE A 196 -23.52 -7.47 -1.13
CA PHE A 196 -23.06 -6.21 -0.54
C PHE A 196 -21.74 -5.74 -1.17
N ALA A 197 -20.76 -6.63 -1.29
CA ALA A 197 -19.47 -6.32 -1.89
C ALA A 197 -19.58 -5.91 -3.37
N LYS A 198 -20.41 -6.61 -4.16
CA LYS A 198 -20.66 -6.24 -5.57
C LYS A 198 -21.29 -4.85 -5.69
N MET A 199 -22.24 -4.51 -4.81
CA MET A 199 -22.86 -3.17 -4.77
C MET A 199 -21.85 -2.08 -4.37
N ASP A 200 -21.05 -2.34 -3.34
CA ASP A 200 -20.02 -1.42 -2.86
C ASP A 200 -18.97 -1.15 -3.94
N PHE A 201 -18.44 -2.21 -4.55
CA PHE A 201 -17.44 -2.11 -5.62
C PHE A 201 -17.90 -1.21 -6.77
N ASN A 202 -19.15 -1.39 -7.23
CA ASN A 202 -19.71 -0.56 -8.30
C ASN A 202 -19.85 0.92 -7.87
N THR A 203 -20.23 1.15 -6.61
CA THR A 203 -20.39 2.50 -6.05
C THR A 203 -19.04 3.21 -5.98
N VAL A 204 -18.03 2.54 -5.44
CA VAL A 204 -16.67 3.08 -5.32
C VAL A 204 -16.00 3.24 -6.69
N GLN A 205 -16.22 2.31 -7.64
CA GLN A 205 -15.72 2.48 -9.00
C GLN A 205 -16.32 3.73 -9.68
N ALA A 206 -17.61 3.99 -9.48
CA ALA A 206 -18.25 5.20 -10.00
C ALA A 206 -17.68 6.48 -9.36
N LEU A 207 -17.31 6.43 -8.07
CA LEU A 207 -16.61 7.52 -7.39
C LEU A 207 -15.22 7.75 -8.00
N HIS A 208 -14.39 6.72 -8.14
CA HIS A 208 -13.06 6.85 -8.73
C HIS A 208 -13.09 7.40 -10.16
N LYS A 209 -14.10 7.03 -10.97
CA LYS A 209 -14.29 7.62 -12.30
C LYS A 209 -14.55 9.13 -12.25
N LYS A 210 -15.32 9.61 -11.28
CA LYS A 210 -15.56 11.05 -11.08
C LYS A 210 -14.33 11.79 -10.58
N GLU A 211 -13.54 11.15 -9.72
CA GLU A 211 -12.25 11.67 -9.26
C GLU A 211 -11.27 11.79 -10.42
N LEU A 212 -11.12 10.74 -11.23
CA LEU A 212 -10.24 10.73 -12.39
C LEU A 212 -10.60 11.84 -13.40
N VAL A 213 -11.88 12.11 -13.65
CA VAL A 213 -12.29 13.23 -14.51
C VAL A 213 -11.83 14.58 -13.96
N GLN A 214 -11.83 14.77 -12.63
CA GLN A 214 -11.32 16.00 -12.02
C GLN A 214 -9.80 16.10 -12.12
N VAL A 215 -9.09 15.00 -11.89
CA VAL A 215 -7.63 14.93 -12.07
C VAL A 215 -7.24 15.23 -13.51
N LEU A 216 -7.93 14.66 -14.49
CA LEU A 216 -7.65 14.87 -15.91
C LEU A 216 -7.87 16.34 -16.29
N ARG A 217 -8.98 16.96 -15.85
CA ARG A 217 -9.22 18.39 -16.08
C ARG A 217 -8.13 19.27 -15.47
N TRP A 218 -7.76 19.02 -14.22
CA TRP A 218 -6.66 19.74 -13.57
C TRP A 218 -5.35 19.60 -14.36
N TRP A 219 -5.04 18.39 -14.83
CA TRP A 219 -3.84 18.13 -15.61
C TRP A 219 -3.86 18.82 -16.98
N GLU A 220 -4.99 18.81 -17.68
CA GLU A 220 -5.21 19.55 -18.93
C GLU A 220 -5.08 21.06 -18.72
N ASP A 221 -5.66 21.60 -17.65
CA ASP A 221 -5.60 23.03 -17.31
C ASP A 221 -4.17 23.52 -17.03
N LEU A 222 -3.28 22.64 -16.56
CA LEU A 222 -1.86 22.96 -16.38
C LEU A 222 -1.11 23.13 -17.72
N GLY A 223 -1.58 22.47 -18.79
CA GLY A 223 -0.95 22.51 -20.11
C GLY A 223 0.50 21.97 -20.14
N LEU A 224 0.90 21.18 -19.14
CA LEU A 224 2.29 20.69 -19.04
C LEU A 224 2.58 19.58 -20.05
N ALA A 225 1.57 18.82 -20.49
CA ALA A 225 1.74 17.72 -21.42
C ALA A 225 2.25 18.19 -22.78
N GLU A 226 1.73 19.30 -23.29
CA GLU A 226 2.13 19.91 -24.56
C GLU A 226 3.50 20.60 -24.44
N GLU A 227 3.85 21.10 -23.26
CA GLU A 227 5.10 21.84 -23.04
C GLU A 227 6.30 20.92 -22.79
N LEU A 228 6.05 19.82 -22.08
CA LEU A 228 7.01 18.82 -21.67
C LEU A 228 6.83 17.53 -22.48
N GLU A 229 6.83 17.63 -23.81
CA GLU A 229 6.62 16.49 -24.72
C GLU A 229 7.61 15.32 -24.52
N PHE A 230 8.77 15.58 -23.92
CA PHE A 230 9.76 14.56 -23.57
C PHE A 230 9.40 13.76 -22.32
N ALA A 231 8.55 14.32 -21.45
CA ALA A 231 8.19 13.74 -20.17
C ALA A 231 7.01 12.76 -20.31
N ARG A 232 6.90 11.83 -19.36
CA ARG A 232 5.84 10.82 -19.33
C ARG A 232 4.50 11.49 -19.06
N ASN A 233 3.54 11.43 -19.99
CA ASN A 233 2.17 11.91 -19.76
C ASN A 233 1.25 10.76 -19.31
N GLN A 234 1.17 10.49 -17.99
CA GLN A 234 0.47 9.31 -17.45
C GLN A 234 -0.48 9.62 -16.28
N PRO A 235 -1.46 10.54 -16.41
CA PRO A 235 -2.35 10.95 -15.31
C PRO A 235 -3.16 9.80 -14.69
N VAL A 236 -3.53 8.79 -15.47
CA VAL A 236 -4.21 7.60 -14.95
C VAL A 236 -3.28 6.79 -14.03
N LYS A 237 -1.99 6.66 -14.39
CA LYS A 237 -1.00 5.97 -13.55
C LYS A 237 -0.77 6.71 -12.25
N TRP A 238 -0.67 8.05 -12.29
CA TRP A 238 -0.49 8.86 -11.09
C TRP A 238 -1.68 8.78 -10.15
N PHE A 239 -2.90 8.80 -10.69
CA PHE A 239 -4.13 8.59 -9.91
C PHE A 239 -4.22 7.19 -9.30
N THR A 240 -3.67 6.18 -9.97
CA THR A 240 -3.63 4.80 -9.46
C THR A 240 -2.87 4.72 -8.12
N TRP A 241 -1.81 5.51 -7.94
CA TRP A 241 -1.07 5.58 -6.68
C TRP A 241 -1.92 6.14 -5.53
N SER A 242 -2.59 7.27 -5.74
CA SER A 242 -3.44 7.87 -4.70
C SER A 242 -4.63 6.96 -4.33
N MET A 243 -5.21 6.29 -5.32
CA MET A 243 -6.22 5.24 -5.11
C MET A 243 -5.71 4.08 -4.26
N ALA A 244 -4.46 3.66 -4.46
CA ALA A 244 -3.85 2.56 -3.72
C ALA A 244 -3.53 2.96 -2.28
N THR A 245 -3.06 4.19 -2.05
CA THR A 245 -2.65 4.67 -0.72
C THR A 245 -3.83 5.09 0.15
N LEU A 246 -4.85 5.72 -0.42
CA LEU A 246 -6.03 6.22 0.30
C LEU A 246 -7.28 5.46 -0.17
N SER A 247 -7.39 4.19 0.19
CA SER A 247 -8.37 3.25 -0.38
C SER A 247 -9.82 3.44 0.07
N GLU A 248 -10.03 4.15 1.18
CA GLU A 248 -11.36 4.40 1.75
C GLU A 248 -12.16 5.44 0.97
N PRO A 249 -13.42 5.18 0.58
CA PRO A 249 -14.20 6.11 -0.25
C PRO A 249 -14.38 7.51 0.32
N ARG A 250 -14.40 7.64 1.67
CA ARG A 250 -14.52 8.94 2.36
C ARG A 250 -13.38 9.91 2.03
N LEU A 251 -12.22 9.39 1.64
CA LEU A 251 -11.00 10.15 1.33
C LEU A 251 -10.94 10.66 -0.12
N SER A 252 -12.09 10.99 -0.69
CA SER A 252 -12.23 11.33 -2.12
C SER A 252 -11.45 12.59 -2.50
N LYS A 253 -11.57 13.65 -1.69
CA LYS A 253 -10.88 14.92 -1.95
C LYS A 253 -9.38 14.74 -1.77
N GLU A 254 -8.98 14.03 -0.72
CA GLU A 254 -7.59 13.75 -0.39
C GLU A 254 -6.91 12.95 -1.50
N ARG A 255 -7.59 11.96 -2.12
CA ARG A 255 -7.07 11.26 -3.31
C ARG A 255 -6.82 12.19 -4.48
N ILE A 256 -7.77 13.07 -4.79
CA ILE A 256 -7.63 14.04 -5.88
C ILE A 256 -6.43 14.96 -5.61
N GLU A 257 -6.36 15.55 -4.42
CA GLU A 257 -5.27 16.45 -4.03
C GLU A 257 -3.92 15.75 -3.99
N LEU A 258 -3.84 14.50 -3.51
CA LEU A 258 -2.61 13.70 -3.45
C LEU A 258 -2.09 13.30 -4.84
N THR A 259 -2.97 13.17 -5.83
CA THR A 259 -2.55 12.82 -7.20
C THR A 259 -1.69 13.92 -7.83
N LYS A 260 -1.94 15.18 -7.46
CA LYS A 260 -1.26 16.34 -8.01
C LYS A 260 0.25 16.37 -7.69
N PRO A 261 0.70 16.25 -6.42
CA PRO A 261 2.13 16.16 -6.12
C PRO A 261 2.75 14.89 -6.73
N ILE A 262 2.04 13.76 -6.79
CA ILE A 262 2.56 12.55 -7.45
C ILE A 262 2.89 12.84 -8.92
N ALA A 263 1.97 13.48 -9.66
CA ALA A 263 2.21 13.87 -11.05
C ALA A 263 3.46 14.77 -11.19
N LEU A 264 3.60 15.76 -10.30
CA LEU A 264 4.72 16.69 -10.31
C LEU A 264 6.06 16.04 -9.95
N ILE A 265 6.08 15.01 -9.10
CA ILE A 265 7.28 14.19 -8.83
C ILE A 265 7.75 13.54 -10.14
N TYR A 266 6.86 12.90 -10.90
CA TYR A 266 7.22 12.30 -12.20
C TYR A 266 7.74 13.32 -13.20
N MET A 267 7.17 14.54 -13.23
CA MET A 267 7.65 15.60 -14.11
C MET A 267 9.03 16.14 -13.73
N MET A 268 9.29 16.26 -12.43
CA MET A 268 10.62 16.63 -11.96
C MET A 268 11.63 15.53 -12.29
N ASP A 269 11.31 14.27 -12.03
CA ASP A 269 12.14 13.10 -12.36
C ASP A 269 12.54 13.11 -13.85
N ASP A 270 11.59 13.28 -14.77
CA ASP A 270 11.89 13.35 -16.21
C ASP A 270 12.76 14.56 -16.61
N ILE A 271 12.64 15.69 -15.90
CA ILE A 271 13.52 16.83 -16.11
C ILE A 271 14.96 16.51 -15.72
N PHE A 272 15.16 15.87 -14.57
CA PHE A 272 16.51 15.53 -14.08
C PHE A 272 17.16 14.40 -14.87
N ASP A 273 16.39 13.40 -15.30
CA ASP A 273 16.94 12.19 -15.92
C ASP A 273 17.08 12.27 -17.45
N VAL A 274 16.17 12.97 -18.13
CA VAL A 274 16.06 12.89 -19.60
C VAL A 274 16.41 14.20 -20.29
N TYR A 275 16.05 15.34 -19.69
CA TYR A 275 16.01 16.61 -20.41
C TYR A 275 17.08 17.62 -20.00
N GLY A 276 17.19 17.93 -18.71
CA GLY A 276 17.96 19.07 -18.24
C GLY A 276 19.46 18.86 -18.37
N THR A 277 20.17 19.88 -18.85
CA THR A 277 21.63 19.92 -18.70
C THR A 277 22.00 20.16 -17.24
N LEU A 278 23.19 19.71 -16.81
CA LEU A 278 23.61 19.86 -15.41
C LEU A 278 23.54 21.32 -14.92
N ASP A 279 23.93 22.28 -15.75
CA ASP A 279 23.84 23.71 -15.41
C ASP A 279 22.39 24.15 -15.21
N GLU A 280 21.47 23.76 -16.09
CA GLU A 280 20.04 24.06 -15.94
C GLU A 280 19.47 23.41 -14.68
N LEU A 281 19.83 22.16 -14.39
CA LEU A 281 19.37 21.42 -13.21
C LEU A 281 19.87 22.04 -11.90
N VAL A 282 21.09 22.58 -11.87
CA VAL A 282 21.59 23.36 -10.73
C VAL A 282 20.72 24.59 -10.50
N HIS A 283 20.39 25.35 -11.54
CA HIS A 283 19.53 26.53 -11.42
C HIS A 283 18.09 26.15 -11.04
N PHE A 284 17.58 25.04 -11.57
CA PHE A 284 16.26 24.52 -11.25
C PHE A 284 16.14 24.18 -9.75
N ALA A 285 17.09 23.40 -9.23
CA ALA A 285 17.14 23.08 -7.81
C ALA A 285 17.30 24.32 -6.93
N GLN A 286 18.14 25.27 -7.31
CA GLN A 286 18.27 26.54 -6.58
C GLN A 286 16.96 27.34 -6.55
N THR A 287 16.20 27.33 -7.64
CA THR A 287 14.89 27.99 -7.72
C THR A 287 13.88 27.36 -6.76
N ILE A 288 13.84 26.03 -6.71
CA ILE A 288 12.99 25.30 -5.75
C ILE A 288 13.43 25.58 -4.31
N ASN A 289 14.72 25.54 -4.02
CA ASN A 289 15.26 25.77 -2.67
C ASN A 289 14.93 27.18 -2.14
N LYS A 290 14.93 28.19 -3.01
CA LYS A 290 14.59 29.58 -2.65
C LYS A 290 13.08 29.86 -2.67
N TRP A 291 12.33 29.06 -3.41
CA TRP A 291 10.90 29.27 -3.66
C TRP A 291 10.56 30.67 -4.18
N ASP A 292 11.42 31.25 -5.04
CA ASP A 292 11.30 32.62 -5.56
C ASP A 292 11.03 32.64 -7.07
N LEU A 293 9.92 33.28 -7.47
CA LEU A 293 9.54 33.49 -8.86
C LEU A 293 10.59 34.27 -9.66
N LYS A 294 11.39 35.13 -9.02
CA LYS A 294 12.44 35.90 -9.72
C LYS A 294 13.59 35.03 -10.19
N GLU A 295 13.91 33.97 -9.45
CA GLU A 295 14.97 33.03 -9.84
C GLU A 295 14.56 32.21 -11.07
N MET A 296 13.24 32.05 -11.30
CA MET A 296 12.73 31.39 -12.49
C MET A 296 13.15 32.09 -13.77
N GLU A 297 13.41 33.41 -13.78
CA GLU A 297 13.79 34.15 -15.01
C GLU A 297 15.01 33.52 -15.72
N ARG A 298 15.91 32.89 -14.94
CA ARG A 298 17.12 32.22 -15.43
C ARG A 298 16.88 30.82 -16.01
N LEU A 299 15.70 30.25 -15.80
CA LEU A 299 15.38 28.90 -16.25
C LEU A 299 14.91 28.89 -17.72
N PRO A 300 15.10 27.77 -18.43
CA PRO A 300 14.42 27.52 -19.70
C PRO A 300 12.89 27.59 -19.53
N ASP A 301 12.17 28.05 -20.56
CA ASP A 301 10.72 28.31 -20.46
C ASP A 301 9.92 27.07 -20.05
N LYS A 302 10.32 25.89 -20.50
CA LYS A 302 9.72 24.61 -20.11
C LYS A 302 9.85 24.34 -18.61
N MET A 303 11.04 24.57 -18.05
CA MET A 303 11.30 24.41 -16.61
C MET A 303 10.56 25.46 -15.78
N LYS A 304 10.46 26.71 -16.27
CA LYS A 304 9.65 27.76 -15.63
C LYS A 304 8.20 27.35 -15.46
N LYS A 305 7.60 26.76 -16.50
CA LYS A 305 6.20 26.29 -16.47
C LYS A 305 6.00 25.21 -15.42
N LEU A 306 6.92 24.24 -15.33
CA LEU A 306 6.85 23.23 -14.27
C LEU A 306 7.01 23.84 -12.87
N CYS A 307 8.01 24.71 -12.64
CA CYS A 307 8.17 25.35 -11.33
C CYS A 307 6.94 26.16 -10.92
N LYS A 308 6.33 26.88 -11.87
CA LYS A 308 5.10 27.62 -11.61
C LYS A 308 3.97 26.67 -11.21
N ALA A 309 3.74 25.60 -11.98
CA ALA A 309 2.73 24.60 -11.66
C ALA A 309 2.97 23.94 -10.29
N LEU A 310 4.22 23.65 -9.95
CA LEU A 310 4.63 23.13 -8.65
C LEU A 310 4.27 24.09 -7.51
N PHE A 311 4.60 25.38 -7.66
CA PHE A 311 4.36 26.39 -6.63
C PHE A 311 2.87 26.62 -6.42
N GLU A 312 2.13 26.83 -7.51
CA GLU A 312 0.68 27.07 -7.47
C GLU A 312 -0.08 25.86 -6.91
N THR A 313 0.32 24.64 -7.28
CA THR A 313 -0.28 23.40 -6.74
C THR A 313 0.00 23.26 -5.25
N THR A 314 1.23 23.53 -4.81
CA THR A 314 1.61 23.45 -3.40
C THR A 314 0.87 24.50 -2.56
N ASP A 315 0.75 25.73 -3.07
CA ASP A 315 0.01 26.79 -2.39
C ASP A 315 -1.50 26.46 -2.33
N ALA A 316 -2.07 25.87 -3.39
CA ALA A 316 -3.47 25.44 -3.42
C ALA A 316 -3.76 24.32 -2.41
N ILE A 317 -2.89 23.31 -2.31
CA ILE A 317 -3.00 22.24 -1.32
C ILE A 317 -2.84 22.81 0.09
N SER A 318 -1.88 23.72 0.30
CA SER A 318 -1.70 24.39 1.58
C SER A 318 -2.96 25.14 2.01
N PHE A 319 -3.58 25.87 1.10
CA PHE A 319 -4.84 26.56 1.35
C PHE A 319 -5.99 25.58 1.65
N TYR A 320 -6.08 24.45 0.94
CA TYR A 320 -7.04 23.38 1.22
C TYR A 320 -6.89 22.86 2.65
N VAL A 321 -5.68 22.49 3.06
CA VAL A 321 -5.38 21.98 4.41
C VAL A 321 -5.69 23.03 5.47
N PHE A 322 -5.33 24.29 5.23
CA PHE A 322 -5.64 25.38 6.16
C PHE A 322 -7.15 25.56 6.35
N LYS A 323 -7.92 25.45 5.26
CA LYS A 323 -9.38 25.60 5.32
C LYS A 323 -10.06 24.43 6.03
N GLU A 324 -9.64 23.19 5.77
CA GLU A 324 -10.28 22.00 6.34
C GLU A 324 -9.82 21.73 7.79
N HIS A 325 -8.53 21.97 8.09
CA HIS A 325 -7.91 21.55 9.35
C HIS A 325 -7.33 22.70 10.20
N GLY A 326 -7.27 23.93 9.67
CA GLY A 326 -6.76 25.11 10.40
C GLY A 326 -5.23 25.23 10.45
N TRP A 327 -4.49 24.35 9.76
CA TRP A 327 -3.03 24.32 9.75
C TRP A 327 -2.46 24.77 8.42
N ASN A 328 -1.40 25.57 8.44
CA ASN A 328 -0.67 25.96 7.23
C ASN A 328 0.54 25.02 7.04
N PRO A 329 0.49 24.05 6.11
CA PRO A 329 1.57 23.09 5.91
C PRO A 329 2.71 23.60 5.00
N LEU A 330 2.63 24.85 4.53
CA LEU A 330 3.43 25.34 3.41
C LEU A 330 4.93 25.11 3.57
N ASP A 331 5.50 25.44 4.73
CA ASP A 331 6.94 25.28 4.96
C ASP A 331 7.37 23.81 4.90
N SER A 332 6.60 22.90 5.50
CA SER A 332 6.89 21.46 5.44
C SER A 332 6.77 20.91 4.02
N LEU A 333 5.78 21.35 3.23
CA LEU A 333 5.65 20.94 1.82
C LEU A 333 6.83 21.45 0.99
N ARG A 334 7.23 22.71 1.16
CA ARG A 334 8.39 23.32 0.48
C ARG A 334 9.70 22.60 0.82
N ASN A 335 9.89 22.25 2.08
CA ASN A 335 11.06 21.50 2.54
C ASN A 335 11.12 20.11 1.90
N ALA A 336 9.97 19.42 1.76
CA ALA A 336 9.91 18.11 1.13
C ALA A 336 10.32 18.18 -0.35
N TRP A 337 9.81 19.17 -1.10
CA TRP A 337 10.17 19.42 -2.50
C TRP A 337 11.63 19.82 -2.68
N THR A 338 12.14 20.65 -1.78
CA THR A 338 13.56 21.05 -1.72
C THR A 338 14.45 19.82 -1.52
N SER A 339 14.11 18.94 -0.57
CA SER A 339 14.85 17.71 -0.33
C SER A 339 14.87 16.80 -1.57
N LEU A 340 13.72 16.61 -2.21
CA LEU A 340 13.60 15.81 -3.43
C LEU A 340 14.45 16.38 -4.57
N SER A 341 14.33 17.69 -4.85
CA SER A 341 15.09 18.33 -5.93
C SER A 341 16.60 18.28 -5.72
N ASN A 342 17.06 18.41 -4.48
CA ASN A 342 18.49 18.30 -4.18
C ASN A 342 18.99 16.86 -4.34
N SER A 343 18.16 15.88 -3.99
CA SER A 343 18.49 14.46 -4.16
C SER A 343 18.59 14.06 -5.64
N PHE A 344 17.67 14.53 -6.49
CA PHE A 344 17.81 14.36 -7.94
C PHE A 344 19.06 15.04 -8.49
N LEU A 345 19.40 16.23 -7.99
CA LEU A 345 20.63 16.92 -8.40
C LEU A 345 21.90 16.16 -8.03
N VAL A 346 21.90 15.43 -6.90
CA VAL A 346 23.02 14.56 -6.52
C VAL A 346 23.20 13.44 -7.55
N GLU A 347 22.13 12.77 -7.96
CA GLU A 347 22.18 11.72 -8.99
C GLU A 347 22.65 12.25 -10.34
N ALA A 348 22.12 13.40 -10.78
CA ALA A 348 22.57 14.06 -12.01
C ALA A 348 24.07 14.42 -11.97
N LYS A 349 24.59 14.87 -10.82
CA LYS A 349 26.02 15.14 -10.63
C LYS A 349 26.86 13.87 -10.67
N TRP A 350 26.39 12.78 -10.04
CA TRP A 350 27.07 11.50 -10.11
C TRP A 350 27.17 11.02 -11.56
N PHE A 351 26.07 11.06 -12.30
CA PHE A 351 26.03 10.71 -13.71
C PHE A 351 26.99 11.56 -14.55
N ALA A 352 26.93 12.90 -14.43
CA ALA A 352 27.75 13.81 -15.22
C ALA A 352 29.26 13.70 -14.93
N SER A 353 29.64 13.35 -13.69
CA SER A 353 31.04 13.20 -13.28
C SER A 353 31.59 11.78 -13.48
N GLY A 354 30.73 10.81 -13.80
CA GLY A 354 31.09 9.39 -13.80
C GLY A 354 31.37 8.82 -12.41
N HIS A 355 30.90 9.47 -11.35
CA HIS A 355 31.01 8.95 -9.98
C HIS A 355 30.14 7.71 -9.83
N LEU A 356 30.74 6.63 -9.34
CA LEU A 356 30.06 5.38 -9.05
C LEU A 356 29.91 5.28 -7.53
N PRO A 357 28.74 5.67 -6.97
CA PRO A 357 28.54 5.62 -5.53
C PRO A 357 28.56 4.16 -5.04
N ASP A 358 29.04 3.95 -3.81
CA ASP A 358 28.85 2.65 -3.17
C ASP A 358 27.38 2.42 -2.79
N THR A 359 27.02 1.19 -2.43
CA THR A 359 25.62 0.83 -2.13
C THR A 359 25.00 1.69 -1.03
N ARG A 360 25.78 2.08 -0.01
CA ARG A 360 25.28 2.87 1.12
C ARG A 360 25.13 4.33 0.73
N GLU A 361 26.11 4.89 0.04
CA GLU A 361 26.05 6.23 -0.52
C GLU A 361 24.84 6.37 -1.45
N TYR A 362 24.69 5.43 -2.38
CA TYR A 362 23.55 5.38 -3.29
C TYR A 362 22.22 5.32 -2.53
N LEU A 363 22.02 4.33 -1.65
CA LEU A 363 20.75 4.14 -0.97
C LEU A 363 20.34 5.34 -0.10
N ASN A 364 21.29 5.99 0.56
CA ASN A 364 21.01 7.18 1.36
C ASN A 364 20.39 8.31 0.52
N ASN A 365 20.83 8.49 -0.72
CA ASN A 365 20.21 9.44 -1.64
C ASN A 365 18.97 8.87 -2.31
N ALA A 366 19.05 7.63 -2.78
CA ALA A 366 18.04 6.97 -3.61
C ALA A 366 16.69 6.83 -2.90
N ILE A 367 16.70 6.73 -1.56
CA ILE A 367 15.50 6.74 -0.71
C ILE A 367 14.77 8.08 -0.80
N ILE A 368 15.50 9.19 -0.86
CA ILE A 368 14.93 10.54 -0.99
C ILE A 368 14.49 10.79 -2.43
N SER A 369 15.28 10.39 -3.43
CA SER A 369 14.92 10.57 -4.85
C SER A 369 13.68 9.78 -5.27
N THR A 370 13.23 8.80 -4.48
CA THR A 370 11.92 8.15 -4.72
C THR A 370 10.73 9.12 -4.68
N GLY A 371 10.84 10.23 -3.97
CA GLY A 371 9.73 11.15 -3.70
C GLY A 371 8.70 10.65 -2.68
N VAL A 372 8.89 9.47 -2.08
CA VAL A 372 7.96 8.91 -1.08
C VAL A 372 7.79 9.84 0.12
N HIS A 373 8.86 10.48 0.60
CA HIS A 373 8.75 11.44 1.70
C HIS A 373 7.85 12.62 1.34
N VAL A 374 7.88 13.09 0.09
CA VAL A 374 6.96 14.14 -0.38
C VAL A 374 5.51 13.66 -0.31
N VAL A 375 5.23 12.46 -0.81
CA VAL A 375 3.88 11.86 -0.77
C VAL A 375 3.38 11.72 0.67
N PHE A 376 4.21 11.23 1.60
CA PHE A 376 3.84 11.06 3.00
C PHE A 376 3.57 12.38 3.73
N VAL A 377 4.37 13.42 3.47
CA VAL A 377 4.11 14.75 4.03
C VAL A 377 2.77 15.29 3.54
N HIS A 378 2.45 15.14 2.25
CA HIS A 378 1.15 15.53 1.72
C HIS A 378 0.00 14.72 2.35
N ILE A 379 0.13 13.39 2.48
CA ILE A 379 -0.88 12.54 3.13
C ILE A 379 -1.14 13.00 4.57
N PHE A 380 -0.08 13.21 5.36
CA PHE A 380 -0.19 13.61 6.76
C PHE A 380 -1.04 14.87 6.93
N PHE A 381 -0.78 15.90 6.12
CA PHE A 381 -1.52 17.15 6.19
C PHE A 381 -2.92 17.07 5.58
N LEU A 382 -3.09 16.32 4.48
CA LEU A 382 -4.40 16.13 3.85
C LEU A 382 -5.38 15.40 4.80
N LEU A 383 -4.90 14.40 5.54
CA LEU A 383 -5.72 13.69 6.52
C LEU A 383 -6.03 14.54 7.76
N GLY A 384 -5.12 15.43 8.17
CA GLY A 384 -5.35 16.35 9.29
C GLY A 384 -5.40 15.70 10.68
N GLU A 385 -5.17 14.39 10.76
CA GLU A 385 -5.30 13.63 12.01
C GLU A 385 -4.11 13.91 12.95
N SER A 386 -4.40 14.36 14.16
CA SER A 386 -3.40 14.53 15.24
C SER A 386 -2.20 15.44 14.89
N ILE A 387 -2.44 16.54 14.17
CA ILE A 387 -1.41 17.56 13.92
C ILE A 387 -1.05 18.28 15.23
N THR A 388 0.19 18.09 15.67
CA THR A 388 0.77 18.68 16.88
C THR A 388 2.19 19.15 16.57
N LYS A 389 2.77 20.00 17.43
CA LYS A 389 4.18 20.41 17.29
C LYS A 389 5.14 19.22 17.27
N GLN A 390 4.84 18.15 18.01
CA GLN A 390 5.66 16.94 18.08
C GLN A 390 5.56 16.12 16.79
N SER A 391 4.36 15.93 16.23
CA SER A 391 4.20 15.22 14.96
C SER A 391 4.85 15.99 13.80
N LEU A 392 4.84 17.32 13.82
CA LEU A 392 5.58 18.14 12.84
C LEU A 392 7.09 17.91 12.90
N GLN A 393 7.69 17.92 14.10
CA GLN A 393 9.13 17.68 14.27
C GLN A 393 9.55 16.29 13.77
N LEU A 394 8.70 15.28 13.94
CA LEU A 394 8.96 13.94 13.43
C LEU A 394 8.94 13.90 11.89
N MET A 395 8.00 14.63 11.27
CA MET A 395 7.90 14.70 9.80
C MET A 395 9.12 15.38 9.17
N ASP A 396 9.67 16.40 9.82
CA ASP A 396 10.88 17.10 9.34
C ASP A 396 12.14 16.24 9.36
N GLN A 397 12.16 15.14 10.14
CA GLN A 397 13.30 14.21 10.26
C GLN A 397 13.19 12.96 9.39
N ILE A 398 12.17 12.86 8.53
CA ILE A 398 11.82 11.64 7.77
C ILE A 398 11.64 10.45 8.74
N PRO A 399 10.41 10.19 9.19
CA PRO A 399 10.14 9.11 10.13
C PRO A 399 10.66 7.75 9.63
N SER A 400 11.08 6.88 10.55
CA SER A 400 11.58 5.53 10.23
C SER A 400 10.64 4.72 9.32
N GLN A 401 9.33 4.92 9.47
CA GLN A 401 8.30 4.30 8.66
C GLN A 401 8.38 4.76 7.20
N VAL A 402 8.58 6.06 6.97
CA VAL A 402 8.76 6.64 5.64
C VAL A 402 10.04 6.10 5.00
N TYR A 403 11.12 6.01 5.78
CA TYR A 403 12.39 5.43 5.32
C TYR A 403 12.23 3.97 4.87
N ILE A 404 11.52 3.13 5.63
CA ILE A 404 11.29 1.72 5.28
C ILE A 404 10.45 1.62 3.98
N VAL A 405 9.35 2.36 3.87
CA VAL A 405 8.49 2.34 2.69
C VAL A 405 9.24 2.82 1.45
N ALA A 406 10.01 3.90 1.57
CA ALA A 406 10.85 4.43 0.50
C ALA A 406 11.95 3.44 0.08
N THR A 407 12.56 2.73 1.04
CA THR A 407 13.55 1.68 0.77
C THR A 407 12.91 0.53 -0.03
N ILE A 408 11.72 0.07 0.39
CA ILE A 408 11.00 -0.99 -0.32
C ILE A 408 10.69 -0.54 -1.75
N LEU A 409 10.15 0.68 -1.92
CA LEU A 409 9.82 1.20 -3.24
C LEU A 409 11.08 1.29 -4.13
N ARG A 410 12.16 1.90 -3.63
CA ARG A 410 13.42 2.04 -4.37
C ARG A 410 13.96 0.69 -4.83
N LEU A 411 14.06 -0.28 -3.93
CA LEU A 411 14.60 -1.61 -4.25
C LEU A 411 13.73 -2.37 -5.26
N TRP A 412 12.40 -2.22 -5.19
CA TRP A 412 11.49 -2.84 -6.16
C TRP A 412 11.57 -2.17 -7.53
N ASP A 413 11.69 -0.85 -7.57
CA ASP A 413 11.84 -0.07 -8.80
C ASP A 413 13.16 -0.41 -9.50
N ASP A 414 14.27 -0.41 -8.75
CA ASP A 414 15.60 -0.75 -9.25
C ASP A 414 15.65 -2.20 -9.76
N LEU A 415 15.02 -3.15 -9.05
CA LEU A 415 14.93 -4.54 -9.48
C LEU A 415 14.15 -4.68 -10.79
N GLY A 416 13.07 -3.91 -10.95
CA GLY A 416 12.27 -3.88 -12.18
C GLY A 416 13.09 -3.36 -13.36
N SER A 417 13.77 -2.24 -13.17
CA SER A 417 14.64 -1.62 -14.17
C SER A 417 15.83 -2.50 -14.55
N ALA A 418 16.50 -3.11 -13.57
CA ALA A 418 17.64 -4.02 -13.82
C ALA A 418 17.24 -5.23 -14.68
N LYS A 419 16.07 -5.83 -14.41
CA LYS A 419 15.54 -6.93 -15.25
C LYS A 419 15.29 -6.49 -16.69
N PHE A 420 14.78 -5.27 -16.89
CA PHE A 420 14.56 -4.73 -18.22
C PHE A 420 15.88 -4.50 -18.97
N SER A 421 16.87 -3.89 -18.32
CA SER A 421 18.19 -3.63 -18.89
C SER A 421 18.96 -4.92 -19.24
N LEU A 422 18.86 -5.97 -18.41
CA LEU A 422 19.49 -7.28 -18.68
C LEU A 422 18.83 -8.05 -19.84
N CYS A 423 17.54 -7.79 -20.12
CA CYS A 423 16.83 -8.40 -21.24
C CYS A 423 17.11 -7.71 -22.59
N GLN A 424 17.68 -6.50 -22.58
CA GLN A 424 18.19 -5.87 -23.80
C GLN A 424 19.57 -6.46 -24.11
N LYS A 425 19.61 -7.43 -25.04
CA LYS A 425 20.89 -7.90 -25.59
C LYS A 425 21.63 -6.68 -26.18
N PRO A 426 22.94 -6.52 -25.92
CA PRO A 426 23.72 -5.52 -26.63
C PRO A 426 23.67 -5.85 -28.13
N ASN A 427 23.23 -4.88 -28.94
CA ASN A 427 23.38 -4.92 -30.40
C ASN A 427 24.83 -4.68 -30.79
#